data_AF-A0A833UED4-F1
#
_entry.id   AF-A0A833UED4-F1
#
_cell.length_a   1.000
_cell.length_b   1.000
_cell.length_c   1.000
_cell.angle_alpha   90.00
_cell.angle_beta   90.00
_cell.angle_gamma   90.00
#
_symmetry.space_group_name_H-M   'P 1'
#
loop_
_entity.id
_entity.type
_entity.pdbx_description
1 polymer ?
#
loop_
_entity_poly.entity_id
_entity_poly.type
_entity_poly.pdbx_seq_one_letter_code
_entity_poly.pdbx_strand_id
1 'polypeptide(L)'
;MNFKLKLGEIPNLGNIVNAVWRVNGKRGDVVLNAEDVGADPKGSADNIKEQLAVEWVPVEQVGFLNNIAVENVIINGISHGIELARIDGNLWIRGMLNHKYYGNANPIFTLRDKNYKVFATGPSYAPIAFILFASSNDNGTIKYVSNLEVYDEQTAIDVDQMLTQQYTFLPGLFYIQPQAVGKLVLP
;
A
#
# COMPACT_ATOMS: atom_id res chain seq x y z
N MET A 1 35.03 -0.92 11.84
CA MET A 1 36.10 -1.69 11.16
C MET A 1 37.42 -1.38 11.88
N ASN A 2 38.27 -2.36 12.15
CA ASN A 2 39.55 -2.16 12.84
C ASN A 2 40.70 -2.41 11.86
N PHE A 3 41.56 -1.42 11.65
CA PHE A 3 42.81 -1.59 10.89
C PHE A 3 43.97 -1.05 11.72
N LYS A 4 45.03 -1.84 11.84
CA LYS A 4 46.26 -1.43 12.54
C LYS A 4 47.17 -0.73 11.54
N LEU A 5 47.45 0.55 11.79
CA LEU A 5 48.45 1.29 11.04
C LEU A 5 49.77 1.15 11.79
N LYS A 6 50.69 0.35 11.26
CA LYS A 6 52.05 0.27 11.78
C LYS A 6 52.91 1.35 11.14
N LEU A 7 53.63 2.10 11.97
CA LEU A 7 54.58 3.09 11.49
C LEU A 7 55.65 2.41 10.62
N GLY A 8 55.64 2.68 9.31
CA GLY A 8 56.63 2.18 8.35
C GLY A 8 56.31 0.85 7.65
N GLU A 9 55.16 0.21 7.88
CA GLU A 9 54.76 -1.03 7.17
C GLU A 9 53.49 -0.82 6.31
N ILE A 10 53.48 -1.32 5.08
CA ILE A 10 52.36 -1.18 4.14
C ILE A 10 51.43 -2.42 4.20
N PRO A 11 50.10 -2.27 4.32
CA PRO A 11 49.17 -3.41 4.32
C PRO A 11 48.97 -4.10 2.96
N ASN A 12 49.50 -3.56 1.86
CA ASN A 12 49.40 -4.13 0.51
C ASN A 12 50.53 -3.54 -0.34
N LEU A 13 51.30 -4.38 -1.04
CA LEU A 13 52.57 -4.16 -1.76
C LEU A 13 52.57 -3.07 -2.88
N GLY A 14 51.89 -1.94 -2.71
CA GLY A 14 51.86 -0.82 -3.66
C GLY A 14 53.04 0.14 -3.49
N ASN A 15 53.38 0.84 -4.58
CA ASN A 15 54.40 1.90 -4.57
C ASN A 15 53.99 3.04 -3.62
N ILE A 16 54.88 3.40 -2.69
CA ILE A 16 54.66 4.47 -1.72
C ILE A 16 54.68 5.80 -2.47
N VAL A 17 53.50 6.39 -2.66
CA VAL A 17 53.40 7.77 -3.16
C VAL A 17 53.34 8.78 -2.03
N ASN A 18 52.89 8.39 -0.82
CA ASN A 18 53.03 9.12 0.46
C ASN A 18 52.50 8.26 1.62
N ALA A 19 53.21 8.24 2.76
CA ALA A 19 52.71 7.56 3.97
C ALA A 19 51.53 8.35 4.57
N VAL A 20 50.42 7.67 4.86
CA VAL A 20 49.23 8.29 5.49
C VAL A 20 49.48 8.43 7.00
N TRP A 21 49.61 9.66 7.49
CA TRP A 21 49.93 9.93 8.91
C TRP A 21 48.71 10.17 9.81
N ARG A 22 47.56 10.44 9.20
CA ARG A 22 46.28 10.69 9.87
C ARG A 22 45.12 10.29 8.97
N VAL A 23 44.01 9.84 9.57
CA VAL A 23 42.72 9.66 8.91
C VAL A 23 41.69 10.45 9.69
N ASN A 24 41.03 11.41 9.03
CA ASN A 24 40.04 12.29 9.66
C ASN A 24 40.50 12.91 11.01
N GLY A 25 41.76 13.34 11.09
CA GLY A 25 42.34 13.93 12.30
C GLY A 25 42.85 12.94 13.37
N LYS A 26 42.55 11.64 13.24
CA LYS A 26 43.01 10.58 14.17
C LYS A 26 44.40 10.03 13.80
N ARG A 27 45.20 9.65 14.79
CA ARG A 27 46.55 9.04 14.66
C ARG A 27 46.62 7.71 15.46
N GLY A 28 47.59 6.84 15.15
CA GLY A 28 47.83 5.59 15.88
C GLY A 28 46.89 4.45 15.46
N ASP A 29 46.38 3.69 16.43
CA ASP A 29 45.26 2.75 16.19
C ASP A 29 43.98 3.56 15.96
N VAL A 30 43.48 3.55 14.72
CA VAL A 30 42.32 4.35 14.31
C VAL A 30 41.06 3.49 14.29
N VAL A 31 40.11 3.81 15.15
CA VAL A 31 38.73 3.28 15.08
C VAL A 31 37.86 4.33 14.38
N LEU A 32 37.32 3.97 13.21
CA LEU A 32 36.38 4.80 12.47
C LEU A 32 34.94 4.41 12.80
N ASN A 33 34.11 5.42 13.10
CA ASN A 33 32.66 5.29 13.17
C ASN A 33 32.02 5.52 11.78
N ALA A 34 30.69 5.45 11.69
CA ALA A 34 29.98 5.64 10.42
C ALA A 34 30.23 7.04 9.82
N GLU A 35 30.24 8.08 10.66
CA GLU A 35 30.49 9.47 10.26
C GLU A 35 31.89 9.66 9.66
N ASP A 36 32.90 9.02 10.23
CA ASP A 36 34.29 9.11 9.79
C ASP A 36 34.52 8.60 8.35
N VAL A 37 33.64 7.74 7.86
CA VAL A 37 33.74 7.13 6.51
C VAL A 37 32.59 7.55 5.60
N GLY A 38 31.72 8.47 6.02
CA GLY A 38 30.50 8.82 5.30
C GLY A 38 29.55 7.63 5.12
N ALA A 39 29.64 6.62 5.99
CA ALA A 39 28.70 5.51 6.01
C ALA A 39 27.42 5.95 6.69
N ASP A 40 26.30 5.43 6.19
CA ASP A 40 25.00 5.64 6.79
C ASP A 40 25.00 5.13 8.25
N PRO A 41 24.65 5.95 9.25
CA PRO A 41 24.53 5.46 10.61
C PRO A 41 23.47 4.34 10.68
N LYS A 42 23.81 3.26 11.39
CA LYS A 42 22.93 2.11 11.59
C LYS A 42 21.57 2.57 12.12
N GLY A 43 20.53 2.45 11.30
CA GLY A 43 19.15 2.80 11.66
C GLY A 43 18.46 3.84 10.76
N SER A 44 19.18 4.56 9.88
CA SER A 44 18.52 5.47 8.94
C SER A 44 17.59 4.74 7.98
N ALA A 45 17.98 3.56 7.51
CA ALA A 45 17.13 2.68 6.71
C ALA A 45 15.88 2.19 7.45
N ASP A 46 15.98 1.94 8.76
CA ASP A 46 14.85 1.50 9.59
C ASP A 46 13.84 2.64 9.81
N ASN A 47 14.33 3.87 10.04
CA ASN A 47 13.50 5.06 10.14
C ASN A 47 12.73 5.35 8.84
N ILE A 48 13.38 5.18 7.68
CA ILE A 48 12.71 5.31 6.38
C ILE A 48 11.67 4.20 6.20
N LYS A 49 11.93 2.98 6.67
CA LYS A 49 10.99 1.85 6.57
C LYS A 49 9.72 2.06 7.40
N GLU A 50 9.82 2.65 8.58
CA GLU A 50 8.65 3.01 9.40
C GLU A 50 7.87 4.19 8.81
N GLN A 51 8.57 5.19 8.24
CA GLN A 51 7.91 6.31 7.54
C GLN A 51 7.25 5.90 6.21
N LEU A 52 7.73 4.83 5.58
CA LEU A 52 7.15 4.23 4.37
C LEU A 52 6.11 3.14 4.68
N ALA A 53 5.77 2.91 5.95
CA ALA A 53 4.74 1.95 6.30
C ALA A 53 3.40 2.38 5.68
N VAL A 54 2.88 1.55 4.78
CA VAL A 54 1.60 1.80 4.11
C VAL A 54 0.49 1.77 5.15
N GLU A 55 -0.20 2.91 5.29
CA GLU A 55 -1.41 2.99 6.09
C GLU A 55 -2.58 2.36 5.33
N TRP A 56 -3.22 1.39 5.98
CA TRP A 56 -4.45 0.77 5.51
C TRP A 56 -5.59 1.25 6.38
N VAL A 57 -6.60 1.85 5.76
CA VAL A 57 -7.78 2.38 6.45
C VAL A 57 -9.01 1.51 6.16
N PRO A 58 -9.82 1.17 7.16
CA PRO A 58 -11.11 0.52 6.94
C PRO A 58 -12.02 1.38 6.05
N VAL A 59 -12.80 0.74 5.18
CA VAL A 59 -13.75 1.43 4.28
C VAL A 59 -14.71 2.34 5.04
N GLU A 60 -15.11 1.97 6.25
CA GLU A 60 -16.03 2.72 7.10
C GLU A 60 -15.47 4.07 7.57
N GLN A 61 -14.15 4.29 7.48
CA GLN A 61 -13.54 5.59 7.79
C GLN A 61 -13.64 6.58 6.62
N VAL A 62 -13.80 6.09 5.39
CA VAL A 62 -13.73 6.89 4.15
C VAL A 62 -15.00 6.76 3.28
N GLY A 63 -15.99 6.06 3.81
CA GLY A 63 -17.18 5.61 3.10
C GLY A 63 -18.11 4.79 4.00
N PHE A 64 -18.83 3.85 3.40
CA PHE A 64 -19.70 2.94 4.14
C PHE A 64 -19.86 1.60 3.43
N LEU A 65 -19.94 0.53 4.23
CA LEU A 65 -20.25 -0.83 3.79
C LEU A 65 -21.76 -1.02 3.64
N ASN A 66 -22.20 -1.80 2.64
CA ASN A 66 -23.58 -2.24 2.54
C ASN A 66 -23.86 -3.42 3.49
N ASN A 67 -24.14 -3.08 4.76
CA ASN A 67 -24.33 -4.03 5.85
C ASN A 67 -25.53 -4.99 5.68
N ILE A 68 -26.39 -4.74 4.69
CA ILE A 68 -27.51 -5.64 4.34
C ILE A 68 -26.97 -6.88 3.63
N ALA A 69 -25.99 -6.71 2.74
CA ALA A 69 -25.53 -7.77 1.84
C ALA A 69 -24.18 -8.36 2.23
N VAL A 70 -23.33 -7.55 2.86
CA VAL A 70 -22.00 -7.96 3.31
C VAL A 70 -21.76 -7.53 4.76
N GLU A 71 -20.78 -8.13 5.41
CA GLU A 71 -20.26 -7.68 6.70
C GLU A 71 -18.77 -7.97 6.82
N ASN A 72 -18.14 -7.31 7.79
CA ASN A 72 -16.77 -7.60 8.16
C ASN A 72 -16.65 -8.99 8.77
N VAL A 73 -15.50 -9.60 8.56
CA VAL A 73 -15.20 -10.92 9.09
C VAL A 73 -14.59 -10.75 10.48
N ILE A 74 -15.14 -11.42 11.49
CA ILE A 74 -14.61 -11.37 12.85
C ILE A 74 -13.75 -12.61 13.11
N ILE A 75 -12.46 -12.42 13.35
CA ILE A 75 -11.52 -13.49 13.71
C ILE A 75 -10.92 -13.13 15.07
N ASN A 76 -11.09 -14.01 16.06
CA ASN A 76 -10.60 -13.78 17.44
C ASN A 76 -11.03 -12.44 18.05
N GLY A 77 -12.24 -11.97 17.72
CA GLY A 77 -12.77 -10.68 18.19
C GLY A 77 -12.25 -9.44 17.45
N ILE A 78 -11.41 -9.63 16.43
CA ILE A 78 -10.87 -8.55 15.59
C ILE A 78 -11.64 -8.50 14.28
N SER A 79 -12.05 -7.31 13.87
CA SER A 79 -12.73 -7.07 12.60
C SER A 79 -11.72 -7.01 11.45
N HIS A 80 -11.85 -7.93 10.50
CA HIS A 80 -11.14 -7.99 9.24
C HIS A 80 -12.13 -7.63 8.14
N GLY A 81 -12.28 -6.32 7.90
CA GLY A 81 -13.12 -5.79 6.84
C GLY A 81 -12.35 -5.54 5.55
N ILE A 82 -12.96 -4.77 4.67
CA ILE A 82 -12.29 -4.23 3.49
C ILE A 82 -11.46 -3.02 3.94
N GLU A 83 -10.21 -2.97 3.50
CA GLU A 83 -9.28 -1.88 3.78
C GLU A 83 -8.74 -1.27 2.50
N LEU A 84 -8.40 0.01 2.57
CA LEU A 84 -7.91 0.82 1.48
C LEU A 84 -6.57 1.45 1.83
N ALA A 85 -5.71 1.61 0.83
CA ALA A 85 -4.43 2.30 1.00
C ALA A 85 -4.14 3.20 -0.20
N ARG A 86 -3.34 4.22 0.05
CA ARG A 86 -2.79 5.12 -0.97
C ARG A 86 -1.33 4.73 -1.19
N ILE A 87 -1.02 4.08 -2.30
CA ILE A 87 0.34 3.59 -2.59
C ILE A 87 0.71 4.00 -4.01
N ASP A 88 1.82 4.73 -4.15
CA ASP A 88 2.37 5.18 -5.43
C ASP A 88 1.33 5.91 -6.32
N GLY A 89 0.49 6.75 -5.72
CA GLY A 89 -0.56 7.50 -6.43
C GLY A 89 -1.77 6.67 -6.86
N ASN A 90 -1.86 5.40 -6.45
CA ASN A 90 -2.99 4.52 -6.74
C ASN A 90 -3.80 4.24 -5.48
N LEU A 91 -5.09 3.98 -5.67
CA LEU A 91 -5.94 3.37 -4.68
C LEU A 91 -5.66 1.86 -4.68
N TRP A 92 -5.37 1.32 -3.52
CA TRP A 92 -5.24 -0.11 -3.29
C TRP A 92 -6.35 -0.60 -2.39
N ILE A 93 -6.80 -1.83 -2.63
CA ILE A 93 -7.82 -2.52 -1.83
C ILE A 93 -7.28 -3.86 -1.36
N ARG A 94 -7.67 -4.28 -0.15
CA ARG A 94 -7.51 -5.65 0.36
C ARG A 94 -8.60 -5.98 1.37
N GLY A 95 -8.56 -7.19 1.90
CA GLY A 95 -9.26 -7.53 3.13
C GLY A 95 -10.17 -8.74 2.98
N MET A 96 -11.17 -8.83 3.85
CA MET A 96 -12.12 -9.94 3.88
C MET A 96 -13.53 -9.40 3.99
N LEU A 97 -14.49 -10.17 3.46
CA LEU A 97 -15.91 -9.91 3.66
C LEU A 97 -16.68 -11.22 3.80
N ASN A 98 -17.76 -11.18 4.57
CA ASN A 98 -18.76 -12.24 4.61
C ASN A 98 -19.99 -11.79 3.82
N HIS A 99 -20.34 -12.51 2.76
CA HIS A 99 -21.54 -12.27 1.95
C HIS A 99 -22.73 -13.01 2.58
N LYS A 100 -23.82 -12.29 2.87
CA LYS A 100 -24.89 -12.78 3.76
C LYS A 100 -25.95 -13.65 3.10
N TYR A 101 -26.22 -13.46 1.81
CA TYR A 101 -27.30 -14.15 1.11
C TYR A 101 -26.94 -14.49 -0.33
N TYR A 102 -27.72 -15.37 -0.96
CA TYR A 102 -27.56 -15.67 -2.38
C TYR A 102 -28.12 -14.50 -3.21
N GLY A 103 -27.27 -13.74 -3.88
CA GLY A 103 -27.72 -12.57 -4.62
C GLY A 103 -26.59 -11.65 -5.05
N ASN A 104 -26.98 -10.50 -5.64
CA ASN A 104 -26.08 -9.40 -5.94
C ASN A 104 -26.10 -8.39 -4.78
N ALA A 105 -24.94 -8.11 -4.19
CA ALA A 105 -24.71 -6.99 -3.28
C ALA A 105 -24.27 -5.76 -4.08
N ASN A 106 -25.22 -4.89 -4.44
CA ASN A 106 -24.93 -3.66 -5.18
C ASN A 106 -25.43 -2.42 -4.42
N PRO A 107 -24.52 -1.56 -3.92
CA PRO A 107 -23.07 -1.73 -3.84
C PRO A 107 -22.64 -2.75 -2.77
N ILE A 108 -21.39 -3.20 -2.80
CA ILE A 108 -20.70 -3.80 -1.65
C ILE A 108 -20.29 -2.70 -0.67
N PHE A 109 -19.67 -1.63 -1.17
CA PHE A 109 -19.41 -0.42 -0.41
C PHE A 109 -19.42 0.82 -1.31
N THR A 110 -19.53 1.97 -0.67
CA THR A 110 -19.47 3.29 -1.31
C THR A 110 -18.41 4.14 -0.63
N LEU A 111 -17.57 4.79 -1.43
CA LEU A 111 -16.60 5.80 -0.99
C LEU A 111 -17.21 7.19 -1.10
N ARG A 112 -16.86 8.04 -0.12
CA ARG A 112 -17.26 9.46 -0.05
C ARG A 112 -16.08 10.38 0.16
N ASP A 113 -15.02 9.91 0.80
CA ASP A 113 -13.80 10.70 0.95
C ASP A 113 -13.16 10.92 -0.43
N LYS A 114 -13.01 12.18 -0.80
CA LYS A 114 -12.36 12.61 -2.06
C LYS A 114 -10.92 12.10 -2.20
N ASN A 115 -10.21 11.91 -1.09
CA ASN A 115 -8.81 11.47 -1.09
C ASN A 115 -8.64 10.00 -1.49
N TYR A 116 -9.75 9.26 -1.59
CA TYR A 116 -9.80 7.85 -1.98
C TYR A 116 -10.57 7.64 -3.29
N LYS A 117 -10.82 8.70 -4.07
CA LYS A 117 -11.52 8.61 -5.36
C LYS A 117 -10.54 8.30 -6.48
N VAL A 118 -10.99 7.57 -7.49
CA VAL A 118 -10.23 7.26 -8.72
C VAL A 118 -11.00 7.69 -9.96
N PHE A 119 -10.37 7.73 -11.13
CA PHE A 119 -11.13 7.92 -12.38
C PHE A 119 -12.00 6.68 -12.68
N ALA A 120 -13.32 6.87 -12.79
CA ALA A 120 -14.28 5.80 -13.10
C ALA A 120 -15.43 6.35 -13.95
N THR A 121 -15.58 5.90 -15.20
CA THR A 121 -16.57 6.48 -16.11
C THR A 121 -17.96 5.90 -15.89
N GLY A 122 -18.74 6.56 -15.04
CA GLY A 122 -20.19 6.40 -15.01
C GLY A 122 -20.75 5.10 -14.45
N PRO A 123 -22.08 4.97 -14.48
CA PRO A 123 -22.76 3.72 -14.15
C PRO A 123 -22.63 2.67 -15.26
N SER A 124 -22.06 3.04 -16.42
CA SER A 124 -21.89 2.17 -17.59
C SER A 124 -20.61 1.33 -17.46
N TYR A 125 -20.66 0.11 -18.01
CA TYR A 125 -19.76 -1.02 -17.73
C TYR A 125 -18.31 -0.92 -18.27
N ALA A 126 -17.75 0.27 -18.50
CA ALA A 126 -16.38 0.43 -19.00
C ALA A 126 -15.76 1.74 -18.49
N PRO A 127 -14.45 1.84 -18.14
CA PRO A 127 -13.44 0.83 -17.84
C PRO A 127 -13.13 0.81 -16.33
N ILE A 128 -13.11 -0.38 -15.75
CA ILE A 128 -13.10 -0.56 -14.31
C ILE A 128 -12.08 -1.62 -13.97
N ALA A 129 -11.21 -1.38 -12.99
CA ALA A 129 -10.37 -2.44 -12.46
C ALA A 129 -11.25 -3.58 -11.98
N PHE A 130 -11.08 -4.75 -12.60
CA PHE A 130 -11.72 -5.97 -12.15
C PHE A 130 -10.97 -6.43 -10.91
N ILE A 131 -11.62 -6.34 -9.76
CA ILE A 131 -11.08 -6.91 -8.54
C ILE A 131 -11.53 -8.37 -8.51
N LEU A 132 -10.55 -9.27 -8.50
CA LEU A 132 -10.79 -10.70 -8.41
C LEU A 132 -10.82 -11.11 -6.95
N PHE A 133 -11.85 -11.86 -6.56
CA PHE A 133 -11.84 -12.58 -5.29
C PHE A 133 -11.23 -13.97 -5.45
N ALA A 134 -10.46 -14.38 -4.45
CA ALA A 134 -10.23 -15.79 -4.22
C ALA A 134 -11.42 -16.32 -3.41
N SER A 135 -12.39 -16.95 -4.07
CA SER A 135 -13.44 -17.74 -3.39
C SER A 135 -13.24 -19.22 -3.72
N SER A 136 -13.64 -20.11 -2.81
CA SER A 136 -13.54 -21.55 -3.04
C SER A 136 -14.56 -22.06 -4.07
N ASN A 137 -15.59 -21.27 -4.42
CA ASN A 137 -16.79 -21.80 -5.07
C ASN A 137 -17.25 -21.04 -6.33
N ASP A 138 -16.75 -19.85 -6.62
CA ASP A 138 -16.99 -19.13 -7.90
C ASP A 138 -16.02 -17.96 -8.10
N ASN A 139 -15.56 -17.75 -9.34
CA ASN A 139 -14.76 -16.59 -9.77
C ASN A 139 -15.65 -15.35 -9.87
N GLY A 140 -16.06 -14.82 -8.72
CA GLY A 140 -16.81 -13.58 -8.64
C GLY A 140 -15.95 -12.39 -9.06
N THR A 141 -16.38 -11.65 -10.08
CA THR A 141 -15.79 -10.36 -10.42
C THR A 141 -16.62 -9.22 -9.83
N ILE A 142 -15.92 -8.27 -9.24
CA ILE A 142 -16.46 -6.99 -8.79
C ILE A 142 -15.83 -5.86 -9.58
N LYS A 143 -16.57 -4.75 -9.61
CA LYS A 143 -16.32 -3.58 -10.43
C LYS A 143 -16.45 -2.34 -9.58
N TYR A 144 -15.42 -1.51 -9.63
CA TYR A 144 -15.45 -0.14 -9.17
C TYR A 144 -16.14 0.82 -10.16
N VAL A 145 -17.32 1.34 -9.83
CA VAL A 145 -18.11 2.27 -10.66
C VAL A 145 -18.27 3.64 -9.99
N SER A 146 -18.79 4.61 -10.73
CA SER A 146 -19.31 5.87 -10.19
C SER A 146 -20.84 5.92 -10.29
N ASN A 147 -21.51 6.61 -9.38
CA ASN A 147 -22.96 6.82 -9.46
C ASN A 147 -23.37 7.77 -10.62
N LEU A 148 -22.42 8.52 -11.17
CA LEU A 148 -22.57 9.44 -12.31
C LEU A 148 -21.38 9.34 -13.25
N GLU A 149 -21.56 9.74 -14.51
CA GLU A 149 -20.47 9.79 -15.49
C GLU A 149 -19.38 10.78 -15.05
N VAL A 150 -18.15 10.29 -14.97
CA VAL A 150 -16.97 11.06 -14.57
C VAL A 150 -16.08 11.23 -15.78
N TYR A 151 -15.93 12.47 -16.23
CA TYR A 151 -15.12 12.82 -17.39
C TYR A 151 -13.86 13.61 -17.02
N ASP A 152 -13.79 14.09 -15.78
CA ASP A 152 -12.70 14.92 -15.25
C ASP A 152 -12.52 14.71 -13.73
N GLU A 153 -11.45 15.28 -13.18
CA GLU A 153 -11.08 15.17 -11.77
C GLU A 153 -12.13 15.76 -10.83
N GLN A 154 -12.69 16.92 -11.19
CA GLN A 154 -13.66 17.61 -10.36
C GLN A 154 -14.93 16.78 -10.19
N THR A 155 -15.45 16.27 -11.31
CA THR A 155 -16.60 15.36 -11.32
C THR A 155 -16.28 14.08 -10.56
N ALA A 156 -15.06 13.57 -10.60
CA ALA A 156 -14.67 12.36 -9.87
C ALA A 156 -14.68 12.55 -8.34
N ILE A 157 -14.28 13.76 -7.91
CA ILE A 157 -14.24 14.17 -6.50
C ILE A 157 -15.67 14.35 -5.94
N ASP A 158 -16.58 14.89 -6.74
CA ASP A 158 -17.91 15.33 -6.29
C ASP A 158 -18.97 14.21 -6.26
N VAL A 159 -18.63 13.01 -6.70
CA VAL A 159 -19.58 11.90 -6.89
C VAL A 159 -19.26 10.70 -6.00
N ASP A 160 -20.30 9.99 -5.56
CA ASP A 160 -20.14 8.74 -4.81
C ASP A 160 -19.59 7.66 -5.76
N GLN A 161 -18.58 6.93 -5.29
CA GLN A 161 -17.95 5.85 -6.05
C GLN A 161 -18.16 4.55 -5.32
N MET A 162 -18.50 3.50 -6.06
CA MET A 162 -19.10 2.31 -5.50
C MET A 162 -18.33 1.10 -5.99
N LEU A 163 -17.98 0.20 -5.08
CA LEU A 163 -17.61 -1.14 -5.46
C LEU A 163 -18.88 -1.97 -5.62
N THR A 164 -19.10 -2.52 -6.80
CA THR A 164 -20.30 -3.25 -7.21
C THR A 164 -19.98 -4.66 -7.62
N GLN A 165 -20.87 -5.58 -7.29
CA GLN A 165 -20.88 -6.96 -7.71
C GLN A 165 -21.59 -7.12 -9.05
N GLN A 166 -20.89 -7.70 -10.02
CA GLN A 166 -21.48 -7.94 -11.33
C GLN A 166 -22.30 -9.24 -11.41
N TYR A 167 -21.93 -10.24 -10.60
CA TYR A 167 -22.47 -11.60 -10.67
C TYR A 167 -22.98 -12.07 -9.34
N THR A 168 -24.00 -12.91 -9.32
CA THR A 168 -24.57 -13.47 -8.08
C THR A 168 -23.52 -14.26 -7.31
N PHE A 169 -23.38 -13.97 -6.02
CA PHE A 169 -22.49 -14.71 -5.13
C PHE A 169 -23.32 -15.60 -4.22
N LEU A 170 -22.75 -16.77 -3.90
CA LEU A 170 -23.22 -17.59 -2.80
C LEU A 170 -22.86 -16.89 -1.46
N PRO A 171 -23.66 -17.10 -0.41
CA PRO A 171 -23.25 -16.70 0.94
C PRO A 171 -21.91 -17.33 1.29
N GLY A 172 -21.01 -16.57 1.93
CA GLY A 172 -19.73 -17.11 2.34
C GLY A 172 -18.64 -16.07 2.57
N LEU A 173 -17.48 -16.59 2.95
CA LEU A 173 -16.27 -15.82 3.21
C LEU A 173 -15.50 -15.57 1.91
N PHE A 174 -15.15 -14.32 1.66
CA PHE A 174 -14.36 -13.91 0.50
C PHE A 174 -13.11 -13.17 0.95
N TYR A 175 -12.01 -13.42 0.23
CA TYR A 175 -10.74 -12.74 0.44
C TYR A 175 -10.36 -11.90 -0.78
N ILE A 176 -9.99 -10.64 -0.52
CA ILE A 176 -9.47 -9.71 -1.50
C ILE A 176 -7.97 -9.62 -1.30
N GLN A 177 -7.23 -10.16 -2.27
CA GLN A 177 -5.78 -9.95 -2.32
C GLN A 177 -5.47 -8.46 -2.53
N PRO A 178 -4.40 -7.93 -1.90
CA PRO A 178 -3.96 -6.57 -2.14
C PRO A 178 -3.75 -6.29 -3.63
N GLN A 179 -4.48 -5.32 -4.17
CA GLN A 179 -4.39 -4.96 -5.59
C GLN A 179 -4.75 -3.49 -5.83
N ALA A 180 -4.10 -2.89 -6.83
CA ALA A 180 -4.39 -1.53 -7.27
C ALA A 180 -5.69 -1.52 -8.08
N VAL A 181 -6.57 -0.57 -7.79
CA VAL A 181 -7.90 -0.47 -8.43
C VAL A 181 -8.04 0.75 -9.34
N GLY A 182 -7.10 1.69 -9.25
CA GLY A 182 -7.09 2.86 -10.11
C GLY A 182 -6.16 3.95 -9.60
N LYS A 183 -5.86 4.91 -10.48
CA LYS A 183 -5.14 6.12 -10.10
C LYS A 183 -6.03 7.00 -9.25
N LEU A 184 -5.51 7.47 -8.12
CA LEU A 184 -6.21 8.45 -7.30
C LEU A 184 -6.41 9.74 -8.10
N VAL A 185 -7.58 10.33 -7.94
CA VAL A 185 -7.86 11.70 -8.33
C VAL A 185 -7.19 12.56 -7.27
N LEU A 186 -5.90 12.80 -7.41
CA LEU A 186 -5.19 13.68 -6.49
C LEU A 186 -5.74 15.11 -6.69
N PRO A 187 -5.95 15.89 -5.61
CA PRO A 187 -6.00 17.34 -5.74
C PRO A 187 -4.63 17.92 -6.10
#